data_AF-A0A6P0GN32-F1
#
_entry.id   AF-A0A6P0GN32-F1
#
_cell.length_a   1.000
_cell.length_b   1.000
_cell.length_c   1.000
_cell.angle_alpha   90.00
_cell.angle_beta   90.00
_cell.angle_gamma   90.00
#
_symmetry.space_group_name_H-M   'P 1'
#
loop_
_entity.id
_entity.type
_entity.pdbx_description
1 polymer ?
#
loop_
_entity_poly.entity_id
_entity_poly.type
_entity_poly.pdbx_seq_one_letter_code
_entity_poly.pdbx_strand_id
1 'polypeptide(L)' 'MVALIVILFPPMVIAFLLVMERVEEPLRRPTSPREVAEFLSSATPGEVDTLAASGIRRAMARWRRRRRSRVRQSSEPLV' A
#
# COMPACT_ATOMS: atom_id res chain seq x y z
N MET A 1 -38.78 -23.42 -1.10
CA MET A 1 -37.96 -22.40 -0.40
C MET A 1 -36.48 -22.83 -0.28
N VAL A 2 -36.18 -24.01 0.29
CA VAL A 2 -34.80 -24.47 0.53
C VAL A 2 -33.94 -24.61 -0.73
N ALA A 3 -34.48 -25.19 -1.81
CA ALA A 3 -33.73 -25.39 -3.05
C ALA A 3 -33.21 -24.08 -3.67
N LEU A 4 -33.97 -22.99 -3.54
CA LEU A 4 -33.57 -21.67 -4.03
C LEU A 4 -32.38 -21.13 -3.23
N ILE A 5 -32.36 -21.33 -1.91
CA ILE A 5 -31.25 -20.91 -1.05
C ILE A 5 -29.98 -21.69 -1.41
N VAL A 6 -30.07 -23.01 -1.63
CA VAL A 6 -28.90 -23.84 -1.98
C VAL A 6 -28.27 -23.43 -3.31
N ILE A 7 -29.08 -23.01 -4.29
CA ILE A 7 -28.60 -22.57 -5.60
C ILE A 7 -28.07 -21.13 -5.55
N LEU A 8 -28.73 -20.24 -4.80
CA LEU A 8 -28.39 -18.82 -4.77
C LEU A 8 -27.25 -18.50 -3.80
N PHE A 9 -27.08 -19.29 -2.74
CA PHE A 9 -26.08 -19.03 -1.70
C PHE A 9 -24.63 -19.12 -2.21
N PRO A 10 -24.20 -20.16 -2.95
CA PRO A 10 -22.84 -20.24 -3.48
C PRO A 10 -22.44 -19.04 -4.36
N PRO A 11 -23.22 -18.63 -5.39
CA PRO A 11 -22.86 -17.46 -6.20
C PRO A 11 -22.97 -16.16 -5.40
N MET A 12 -23.87 -16.05 -4.42
CA MET A 12 -23.97 -14.86 -3.58
C MET A 12 -22.73 -14.67 -2.68
N VAL A 13 -22.18 -15.75 -2.11
CA VAL A 13 -20.93 -15.68 -1.34
C VAL A 13 -19.75 -15.34 -2.25
N ILE A 14 -19.65 -15.96 -3.43
CA ILE A 14 -18.60 -15.64 -4.41
C ILE A 14 -18.69 -14.17 -4.83
N ALA A 15 -19.89 -13.67 -5.13
CA ALA A 15 -20.12 -12.27 -5.46
C ALA A 15 -19.74 -11.35 -4.29
N PHE A 16 -20.08 -11.71 -3.05
CA PHE A 16 -19.69 -10.94 -1.87
C PHE A 16 -18.17 -10.90 -1.68
N LEU A 17 -17.46 -12.01 -1.90
CA LEU A 17 -15.99 -12.06 -1.84
C LEU A 17 -15.33 -11.21 -2.93
N LEU A 18 -15.86 -11.24 -4.15
CA LEU A 18 -15.41 -10.39 -5.27
C LEU A 18 -15.75 -8.91 -5.03
N VAL A 19 -16.85 -8.62 -4.33
CA VAL A 19 -17.20 -7.26 -3.93
C VAL A 19 -16.33 -6.79 -2.77
N MET A 20 -15.93 -7.65 -1.84
CA MET A 20 -14.94 -7.30 -0.81
C MET A 20 -13.63 -6.85 -1.44
N GLU A 21 -13.19 -7.45 -2.55
CA GLU A 21 -12.07 -6.92 -3.36
C GLU A 21 -12.35 -5.45 -3.78
N ARG A 22 -13.54 -5.16 -4.33
CA ARG A 22 -13.97 -3.80 -4.71
C ARG A 22 -14.24 -2.82 -3.56
N VAL A 23 -14.57 -3.31 -2.36
CA VAL A 23 -14.79 -2.50 -1.14
C VAL A 23 -13.46 -2.26 -0.41
N GLU A 24 -12.48 -3.15 -0.56
CA GLU A 24 -11.13 -3.00 -0.03
C GLU A 24 -10.20 -2.19 -0.95
N GLU A 25 -10.48 -2.15 -2.25
CA GLU A 25 -9.66 -1.46 -3.27
C GLU A 25 -9.50 0.06 -3.09
N PRO A 26 -10.45 0.84 -2.50
CA PRO A 26 -10.21 2.26 -2.26
C PRO A 26 -9.52 2.56 -0.92
N LEU A 27 -9.54 1.62 0.05
CA LEU A 27 -9.08 1.89 1.43
C LEU A 27 -7.71 1.32 1.79
N ARG A 28 -7.13 0.48 0.93
CA ARG A 28 -5.73 0.15 1.02
C ARG A 28 -5.10 0.57 -0.29
N ARG A 29 -4.34 1.67 -0.21
CA ARG A 29 -3.16 1.83 -1.04
C ARG A 29 -2.07 1.03 -0.31
N PRO A 30 -2.01 -0.31 -0.40
CA PRO A 30 -0.81 -1.00 0.07
C PRO A 30 0.33 -0.34 -0.68
N THR A 31 1.43 -0.08 0.02
CA THR A 31 2.64 0.33 -0.67
C THR A 31 2.87 -0.68 -1.78
N SER A 32 2.84 -0.17 -3.01
CA SER A 32 2.96 -1.03 -4.19
C SER A 32 4.22 -1.89 -4.04
N PRO A 33 4.22 -3.17 -4.46
CA PRO A 33 5.43 -3.99 -4.41
C PRO A 33 6.66 -3.29 -5.02
N ARG A 34 6.40 -2.44 -6.01
CA ARG A 34 7.38 -1.54 -6.64
C ARG A 34 7.93 -0.48 -5.68
N GLU A 35 7.10 0.20 -4.90
CA GLU A 35 7.55 1.14 -3.86
C GLU A 35 8.35 0.43 -2.75
N VAL A 36 7.98 -0.81 -2.39
CA VAL A 36 8.75 -1.60 -1.41
C VAL A 36 10.13 -1.93 -1.97
N ALA A 37 10.20 -2.41 -3.21
CA ALA A 37 11.47 -2.71 -3.88
C ALA A 37 12.35 -1.45 -3.98
N GLU A 38 11.76 -0.31 -4.31
CA GLU A 38 12.46 0.97 -4.40
C GLU A 38 12.90 1.50 -3.02
N PHE A 39 12.11 1.26 -1.96
CA PHE A 39 12.52 1.50 -0.59
C PHE A 39 13.74 0.63 -0.24
N LEU A 40 13.69 -0.68 -0.47
CA LEU A 40 14.82 -1.57 -0.15
C LEU A 40 16.09 -1.22 -0.93
N SER A 41 15.96 -0.69 -2.15
CA SER A 41 17.12 -0.27 -2.95
C SER A 41 17.71 1.09 -2.54
N SER A 42 16.94 1.97 -1.89
CA SER A 42 17.33 3.38 -1.67
C SER A 42 17.19 3.87 -0.23
N ALA A 43 16.73 3.00 0.68
CA ALA A 43 16.59 3.28 2.10
C ALA A 43 17.95 3.48 2.74
N THR A 44 18.02 4.41 3.69
CA THR A 44 19.21 4.59 4.51
C THR A 44 19.18 3.64 5.71
N PRO A 45 20.34 3.33 6.34
CA PRO A 45 20.40 2.44 7.50
C PRO A 45 19.42 2.81 8.62
N GLY A 46 19.27 4.10 8.92
CA GLY A 46 18.30 4.57 9.93
C GLY A 46 16.82 4.35 9.56
N GLU A 47 16.49 4.22 8.27
CA GLU A 47 15.13 3.89 7.83
C GLU A 47 14.86 2.39 7.87
N VAL A 48 15.88 1.58 7.59
CA VAL A 48 15.83 0.13 7.79
C VAL A 48 15.71 -0.22 9.27
N ASP A 49 16.41 0.52 10.14
CA ASP A 49 16.29 0.38 11.59
C ASP A 49 14.88 0.79 12.06
N THR A 50 14.33 1.88 11.51
CA THR A 50 12.93 2.27 11.75
C THR A 50 11.94 1.21 11.27
N LEU A 51 12.24 0.52 10.15
CA LEU A 51 11.44 -0.59 9.63
C LEU A 51 11.44 -1.76 10.62
N ALA A 52 12.61 -2.13 11.15
CA ALA A 52 12.76 -3.21 12.12
C ALA A 52 12.09 -2.88 13.47
N ALA A 53 12.26 -1.64 13.97
CA ALA A 53 11.78 -1.24 15.28
C ALA A 53 10.31 -0.79 15.33
N SER A 54 9.79 -0.21 14.24
CA SER A 54 8.46 0.45 14.23
C SER A 54 7.56 0.07 13.05
N GLY A 55 8.04 -0.80 12.16
CA GLY A 55 7.28 -1.37 11.07
C GLY A 55 7.26 -0.54 9.78
N ILE A 56 6.79 -1.21 8.72
CA ILE A 56 6.78 -0.75 7.32
C ILE A 56 6.14 0.63 7.16
N ARG A 57 5.01 0.88 7.83
CA ARG A 57 4.23 2.11 7.69
C ARG A 57 5.04 3.36 8.04
N ARG A 58 5.82 3.30 9.13
CA ARG A 58 6.58 4.44 9.66
C ARG A 58 7.89 4.65 8.90
N ALA A 59 8.58 3.57 8.52
CA ALA A 59 9.77 3.63 7.69
C ALA A 59 9.49 4.28 6.32
N MET A 60 8.42 3.86 5.64
CA MET A 60 8.06 4.41 4.33
C MET A 60 7.58 5.86 4.39
N ALA A 61 6.91 6.26 5.47
CA ALA A 61 6.52 7.66 5.66
C ALA A 61 7.76 8.57 5.75
N ARG A 62 8.81 8.14 6.45
CA ARG A 62 10.09 8.86 6.54
C ARG A 62 10.83 8.90 5.20
N TRP A 63 10.91 7.77 4.51
CA TRP A 63 11.53 7.68 3.18
C TRP A 63 10.84 8.57 2.15
N ARG A 64 9.50 8.54 2.07
CA ARG A 64 8.74 9.42 1.16
C ARG A 64 8.96 10.89 1.45
N ARG A 65 9.04 11.29 2.73
CA ARG A 65 9.34 12.68 3.11
C ARG A 65 10.71 13.11 2.58
N ARG A 66 11.75 12.30 2.77
CA ARG A 66 13.10 12.61 2.24
C ARG A 66 13.10 12.72 0.70
N ARG A 67 12.43 11.80 0.00
CA ARG A 67 12.32 11.85 -1.46
C ARG A 67 11.66 13.14 -1.94
N ARG A 68 10.54 13.53 -1.34
CA ARG A 68 9.84 14.78 -1.69
C ARG A 68 10.69 16.01 -1.42
N SER A 69 11.45 16.04 -0.33
CA SER A 69 12.40 17.13 -0.06
C SER A 69 13.50 17.24 -1.12
N ARG A 70 14.05 16.11 -1.59
CA ARG A 70 15.03 16.12 -2.70
C ARG A 70 14.44 16.61 -4.01
N VAL A 71 13.25 16.13 -4.37
CA VAL A 71 12.56 16.57 -5.60
C VAL A 71 12.31 18.08 -5.56
N ARG A 72 11.86 18.61 -4.41
CA ARG A 72 11.63 20.05 -4.24
C ARG A 72 12.93 20.86 -4.40
N GLN A 73 14.04 20.36 -3.87
CA GLN A 73 15.34 21.02 -3.96
C GLN A 73 15.90 21.02 -5.40
N SER A 74 15.62 19.98 -6.20
CA SER A 74 15.98 19.95 -7.63
C SER A 74 15.09 20.82 -8.52
N SER A 75 13.93 21.28 -8.02
CA SER A 75 12.99 22.12 -8.77
C SER A 75 13.15 23.61 -8.46
N GLU A 76 14.11 23.99 -7.62
CA GLU A 76 14.47 25.39 -7.43
C GLU A 76 15.24 25.83 -8.69
N PRO A 77 14.64 26.67 -9.56
CA PRO A 77 15.36 27.14 -10.74
C PRO A 77 16.54 27.95 -10.23
N LEU A 78 17.76 27.57 -10.64
CA LEU A 78 18.90 28.48 -10.51
C LEU A 78 18.50 29.77 -11.23
N VAL A 79 18.33 30.82 -10.42
CA VAL A 79 18.03 32.20 -10.82
C VAL A 79 19.12 32.73 -11.73
#